data_AF-A0A8J1TJ07-F1
#
_entry.id   AF-A0A8J1TJ07-F1
#
_cell.length_a   1.000
_cell.length_b   1.000
_cell.length_c   1.000
_cell.angle_alpha   90.00
_cell.angle_beta   90.00
_cell.angle_gamma   90.00
#
_symmetry.space_group_name_H-M   'P 1'
#
loop_
_entity.id
_entity.type
_entity.pdbx_description
1 polymer ?
#
loop_
_entity_poly.entity_id
_entity_poly.type
_entity_poly.pdbx_seq_one_letter_code
_entity_poly.pdbx_strand_id
1 'polypeptide(L)'
;EIFEMSHGILPIRPVAEGSKKITLPKENAYGIPDVMTYGLTTVRSDLTTSHPLEYSEKHWREHKDRQDAIMLRNTQGLHAPMRLHMEKSVAQKMQRLPGMSSSHVMLDSLTGRDEMIDFEDIFNTQEFQERVGQPHAMVERNLGLL
;
A
#
# COMPACT_ATOMS: atom_id res chain seq x y z
N GLU A 1 15.45 -13.87 31.17
CA GLU A 1 16.48 -12.87 31.54
C GLU A 1 17.20 -12.51 30.24
N ILE A 2 17.19 -11.30 29.68
CA ILE A 2 16.81 -9.96 30.11
C ILE A 2 16.07 -9.31 28.93
N PHE A 3 14.88 -8.79 29.21
CA PHE A 3 14.12 -7.91 28.35
C PHE A 3 14.83 -6.54 28.40
N GLU A 4 15.88 -6.38 27.60
CA GLU A 4 16.61 -5.11 27.57
C GLU A 4 15.91 -4.15 26.60
N MET A 5 15.45 -3.04 27.16
CA MET A 5 14.85 -1.89 26.50
C MET A 5 15.91 -1.22 25.61
N SER A 6 16.30 -1.86 24.51
CA SER A 6 17.29 -1.31 23.60
C SER A 6 16.67 -0.12 22.84
N HIS A 7 17.37 0.99 22.91
CA HIS A 7 17.02 2.28 22.34
C HIS A 7 17.12 2.25 20.80
N GLY A 8 16.20 1.54 20.16
CA GLY A 8 15.33 2.10 19.14
C GLY A 8 15.91 2.55 17.79
N ILE A 9 17.04 2.01 17.31
CA ILE A 9 17.43 2.17 15.90
C ILE A 9 17.06 0.87 15.17
N LEU A 10 16.09 0.95 14.26
CA LEU A 10 15.77 -0.17 13.38
C LEU A 10 16.95 -0.45 12.44
N PRO A 11 17.24 -1.72 12.12
CA PRO A 11 18.26 -2.03 11.15
C PRO A 11 17.88 -1.45 9.79
N ILE A 12 18.73 -0.57 9.23
CA ILE A 12 18.65 -0.06 7.84
C ILE A 12 18.91 -1.20 6.82
N ARG A 13 19.22 -2.40 7.31
CA ARG A 13 19.55 -3.54 6.46
C ARG A 13 18.26 -4.13 5.88
N PRO A 14 18.19 -4.30 4.55
CA PRO A 14 17.08 -5.01 3.93
C PRO A 14 17.02 -6.42 4.51
N VAL A 15 15.92 -6.76 5.17
CA VAL A 15 15.67 -8.11 5.63
C VAL A 15 15.29 -8.93 4.40
N ALA A 16 16.11 -9.91 4.05
CA ALA A 16 15.88 -10.85 2.97
C ALA A 16 14.75 -11.82 3.33
N GLU A 17 13.53 -11.34 3.57
CA GLU A 17 12.35 -12.22 3.63
C GLU A 17 11.84 -12.52 2.22
N GLY A 18 12.75 -12.95 1.36
CA GLY A 18 12.44 -13.53 0.05
C GLY A 18 12.05 -15.00 0.20
N SER A 19 10.74 -15.26 0.18
CA SER A 19 10.06 -16.56 -0.05
C SER A 19 10.00 -17.57 1.11
N LYS A 20 8.78 -17.80 1.66
CA LYS A 20 8.26 -19.11 2.13
C LYS A 20 6.73 -19.24 2.06
N LYS A 21 6.07 -18.62 1.07
CA LYS A 21 4.71 -19.04 0.68
C LYS A 21 4.61 -19.08 -0.83
N ILE A 22 4.67 -20.29 -1.37
CA ILE A 22 4.22 -20.57 -2.73
C ILE A 22 2.72 -20.28 -2.71
N THR A 23 2.29 -19.17 -3.30
CA THR A 23 0.87 -18.92 -3.47
C THR A 23 0.44 -19.71 -4.69
N LEU A 24 -0.34 -20.76 -4.47
CA LEU A 24 -0.92 -21.52 -5.57
C LEU A 24 -1.70 -20.55 -6.48
N PRO A 25 -1.64 -20.72 -7.82
CA PRO A 25 -2.39 -19.87 -8.73
C PRO A 25 -3.87 -19.88 -8.32
N LYS A 26 -4.50 -18.70 -8.29
CA LYS A 26 -5.90 -18.56 -7.85
C LYS A 26 -6.78 -19.49 -8.66
N GLU A 27 -7.28 -20.52 -7.98
CA GLU A 27 -8.11 -21.55 -8.56
C GLU A 27 -9.52 -20.99 -8.78
N ASN A 28 -10.11 -21.31 -9.94
CA ASN A 28 -11.53 -21.13 -10.18
C ASN A 28 -12.34 -22.02 -9.23
N ALA A 29 -13.66 -21.83 -9.18
CA ALA A 29 -14.58 -22.67 -8.40
C ALA A 29 -14.45 -24.19 -8.66
N TYR A 30 -13.72 -24.57 -9.72
CA TYR A 30 -13.44 -25.94 -10.14
C TYR A 30 -12.00 -26.42 -9.82
N GLY A 31 -11.20 -25.68 -9.05
CA GLY A 31 -9.84 -26.08 -8.68
C GLY A 31 -8.79 -25.94 -9.79
N ILE A 32 -9.15 -25.27 -10.89
CA ILE A 32 -8.28 -25.07 -12.05
C ILE A 32 -7.77 -23.63 -12.06
N PRO A 33 -6.46 -23.38 -12.29
CA PRO A 33 -5.91 -22.03 -12.44
C PRO A 33 -6.64 -21.23 -13.54
N ASP A 34 -7.10 -20.02 -13.23
CA ASP A 34 -7.74 -19.16 -14.24
C ASP A 34 -6.73 -18.48 -15.17
N VAL A 35 -6.43 -19.13 -16.29
CA VAL A 35 -5.49 -18.62 -17.29
C VAL A 35 -6.01 -17.41 -18.07
N MET A 36 -7.33 -17.20 -18.14
CA MET A 36 -7.94 -16.10 -18.91
C MET A 36 -7.89 -14.79 -18.15
N THR A 37 -8.05 -14.85 -16.83
CA THR A 37 -8.06 -13.65 -15.97
C THR A 37 -6.67 -13.33 -15.41
N TYR A 38 -5.86 -14.36 -15.12
CA TYR A 38 -4.52 -14.20 -14.52
C TYR A 38 -3.35 -14.47 -15.49
N GLY A 39 -3.64 -14.81 -16.75
CA GLY A 39 -2.63 -15.10 -17.76
C GLY A 39 -1.96 -16.47 -17.61
N LEU A 40 -1.03 -16.78 -18.52
CA LEU A 40 -0.21 -17.99 -18.44
C LEU A 40 0.82 -17.85 -17.30
N THR A 41 0.44 -18.24 -16.09
CA THR A 41 1.36 -18.25 -14.94
C THR A 41 2.42 -19.33 -15.13
N THR A 42 3.69 -18.94 -15.12
CA THR A 42 4.81 -19.89 -15.26
C THR A 42 5.33 -20.20 -13.86
N VAL A 43 5.20 -21.45 -13.39
CA VAL A 43 5.67 -21.89 -12.06
C VAL A 43 7.15 -21.57 -11.81
N ARG A 44 7.95 -21.35 -12.87
CA ARG A 44 9.36 -20.96 -12.78
C ARG A 44 9.59 -19.59 -12.13
N SER A 45 8.74 -18.58 -12.37
CA SER A 45 8.94 -17.25 -11.75
C SER A 45 8.83 -17.29 -10.23
N ASP A 46 7.99 -18.18 -9.72
CA ASP A 46 7.76 -18.34 -8.28
C ASP A 46 8.84 -19.21 -7.60
N LEU A 47 9.60 -19.97 -8.41
CA LEU A 47 10.67 -20.85 -7.95
C LEU A 47 12.08 -20.26 -8.11
N THR A 48 12.25 -19.21 -8.92
CA THR A 48 13.54 -18.56 -9.09
C THR A 48 13.89 -17.73 -7.85
N THR A 49 15.13 -17.86 -7.39
CA THR A 49 15.65 -17.09 -6.25
C THR A 49 15.61 -15.59 -6.58
N SER A 50 14.64 -14.88 -6.02
CA SER A 50 14.55 -13.42 -6.11
C SER A 50 15.73 -12.78 -5.37
N HIS A 51 16.22 -11.66 -5.89
CA HIS A 51 17.30 -10.93 -5.25
C HIS A 51 16.82 -10.38 -3.89
N PRO A 52 17.60 -10.48 -2.80
CA PRO A 52 17.15 -10.04 -1.47
C PRO A 52 16.72 -8.56 -1.42
N LEU A 53 17.28 -7.72 -2.29
CA LEU A 53 16.87 -6.31 -2.44
C LEU A 53 15.48 -6.14 -3.08
N GLU A 54 15.05 -7.06 -3.95
CA GLU A 54 13.78 -6.95 -4.66
C GLU A 54 12.60 -6.90 -3.69
N TYR A 55 12.62 -7.77 -2.65
CA TYR A 55 11.62 -7.75 -1.60
C TYR A 55 11.62 -6.43 -0.81
N SER A 56 12.81 -5.90 -0.51
CA SER A 56 12.97 -4.65 0.22
C SER A 56 12.45 -3.46 -0.57
N GLU A 57 12.80 -3.35 -1.86
CA GLU A 57 12.33 -2.27 -2.74
C GLU A 57 10.81 -2.31 -2.89
N LYS A 58 10.24 -3.50 -3.04
CA LYS A 58 8.78 -3.67 -3.14
C LYS A 58 8.03 -3.16 -1.90
N HIS A 59 8.60 -3.32 -0.70
CA HIS A 59 7.97 -2.93 0.57
C HIS A 59 8.60 -1.68 1.19
N TRP A 60 9.38 -0.93 0.41
CA TRP A 60 10.16 0.22 0.91
C TRP A 60 9.31 1.24 1.67
N ARG A 61 8.15 1.63 1.09
CA ARG A 61 7.24 2.61 1.69
C ARG A 61 6.69 2.15 3.04
N GLU A 62 6.22 0.90 3.11
CA GLU A 62 5.69 0.32 4.36
C GLU A 62 6.77 0.22 5.45
N HIS A 63 7.98 -0.17 5.06
CA HIS A 63 9.12 -0.23 5.99
C HIS A 63 9.51 1.14 6.51
N LYS A 64 9.55 2.16 5.65
CA LYS A 64 9.80 3.55 6.04
C LYS A 64 8.73 4.07 7.01
N ASP A 65 7.45 3.89 6.68
CA ASP A 65 6.34 4.29 7.55
C ASP A 65 6.41 3.60 8.93
N ARG A 66 6.72 2.30 8.95
CA ARG A 66 6.92 1.54 10.20
C ARG A 66 8.08 2.09 11.02
N GLN A 67 9.17 2.43 10.36
CA GLN A 67 10.34 3.00 10.99
C GLN A 67 10.05 4.38 11.61
N ASP A 68 9.36 5.24 10.86
CA ASP A 68 8.96 6.56 11.32
C ASP A 68 8.00 6.49 12.49
N ALA A 69 7.04 5.55 12.47
CA ALA A 69 6.12 5.32 13.59
C ALA A 69 6.84 4.87 14.87
N ILE A 70 7.86 4.01 14.75
CA ILE A 70 8.68 3.57 15.89
C ILE A 70 9.56 4.71 16.41
N MET A 71 10.17 5.49 15.53
CA MET A 71 10.94 6.68 15.91
C MET A 71 10.07 7.71 16.64
N LEU A 72 8.86 7.95 16.13
CA LEU A 72 7.89 8.86 16.74
C LEU A 72 7.45 8.36 18.12
N ARG A 73 7.24 7.05 18.28
CA ARG A 73 6.99 6.42 19.58
C ARG A 73 8.15 6.63 20.56
N ASN A 74 9.38 6.51 20.11
CA ASN A 74 10.55 6.62 20.98
C ASN A 74 10.79 8.07 21.43
N THR A 75 10.51 9.05 20.56
CA THR A 75 10.73 10.47 20.85
C THR A 75 9.57 11.12 21.61
N GLN A 76 8.33 10.83 21.21
CA GLN A 76 7.13 11.49 21.75
C GLN A 76 6.26 10.55 22.59
N GLY A 77 6.50 9.24 22.59
CA GLY A 77 5.68 8.25 23.28
C GLY A 77 4.58 7.64 22.42
N LEU A 78 3.80 6.71 23.00
CA LEU A 78 2.82 5.90 22.24
C LEU A 78 1.68 6.70 21.60
N HIS A 79 1.31 7.84 22.18
CA HIS A 79 0.18 8.65 21.72
C HIS A 79 0.41 9.27 20.34
N ALA A 80 1.66 9.60 19.99
CA ALA A 80 2.01 10.28 18.76
C ALA A 80 1.75 9.44 17.49
N PRO A 81 2.26 8.20 17.34
CA PRO A 81 1.94 7.37 16.18
C PRO A 81 0.46 6.99 16.12
N MET A 82 -0.21 6.80 17.27
CA MET A 82 -1.66 6.52 17.30
C MET A 82 -2.46 7.68 16.71
N ARG A 83 -2.17 8.90 17.16
CA ARG A 83 -2.81 10.12 16.65
C ARG A 83 -2.57 10.29 15.15
N LEU A 84 -1.33 10.16 14.69
CA LEU A 84 -0.98 10.26 13.27
C LEU A 84 -1.75 9.21 12.43
N HIS A 85 -1.84 7.98 12.93
CA HIS A 85 -2.59 6.92 12.25
C HIS A 85 -4.09 7.22 12.17
N MET A 86 -4.68 7.78 13.22
CA MET A 86 -6.07 8.23 13.22
C MET A 86 -6.30 9.36 12.22
N GLU A 87 -5.43 10.38 12.21
CA GLU A 87 -5.50 11.49 11.27
C GLU A 87 -5.41 11.01 9.82
N LYS A 88 -4.45 10.12 9.50
CA LYS A 88 -4.33 9.48 8.18
C LYS A 88 -5.62 8.72 7.80
N SER A 89 -6.19 7.95 8.72
CA SER A 89 -7.43 7.18 8.48
C SER A 89 -8.65 8.07 8.21
N VAL A 90 -8.75 9.21 8.89
CA VAL A 90 -9.81 10.19 8.65
C VAL A 90 -9.60 10.88 7.31
N ALA A 91 -8.38 11.32 7.00
CA ALA A 91 -8.03 11.96 5.74
C ALA A 91 -8.29 11.05 4.52
N GLN A 92 -8.04 9.74 4.64
CA GLN A 92 -8.33 8.75 3.59
C GLN A 92 -9.83 8.63 3.27
N LYS A 93 -10.70 8.77 4.27
CA LYS A 93 -12.15 8.64 4.10
C LYS A 93 -12.78 9.90 3.48
N MET A 94 -12.10 11.04 3.55
CA MET A 94 -12.60 12.29 3.02
C MET A 94 -12.40 12.33 1.51
N GLN A 95 -13.44 11.92 0.77
CA GLN A 95 -13.42 11.86 -0.70
C GLN A 95 -14.59 12.64 -1.31
N ARG A 96 -14.44 13.00 -2.57
CA ARG A 96 -15.51 13.62 -3.38
C ARG A 96 -16.50 12.53 -3.82
N LEU A 97 -17.57 12.95 -4.50
CA LEU A 97 -18.57 12.04 -5.05
C LEU A 97 -17.92 10.96 -5.95
N PRO A 98 -18.46 9.73 -5.97
CA PRO A 98 -18.02 8.67 -6.88
C PRO A 98 -17.97 9.17 -8.33
N GLY A 99 -16.83 8.95 -9.01
CA GLY A 99 -16.60 9.41 -10.39
C GLY A 99 -15.91 10.76 -10.50
N MET A 100 -15.70 11.47 -9.38
CA MET A 100 -14.90 12.69 -9.34
C MET A 100 -13.60 12.40 -8.61
N SER A 101 -12.47 12.73 -9.24
CA SER A 101 -11.18 12.54 -8.58
C SER A 101 -11.02 13.44 -7.35
N SER A 102 -10.54 12.86 -6.25
CA SER A 102 -10.13 13.56 -5.04
C SER A 102 -8.61 13.75 -5.01
N SER A 103 -8.18 14.97 -4.69
CA SER A 103 -6.76 15.33 -4.68
C SER A 103 -6.02 14.92 -3.41
N HIS A 104 -6.71 14.37 -2.39
CA HIS A 104 -6.12 13.84 -1.14
C HIS A 104 -5.04 14.70 -0.43
N VAL A 105 -5.04 16.03 -0.62
CA VAL A 105 -4.00 16.95 -0.13
C VAL A 105 -3.64 16.75 1.34
N MET A 106 -4.63 16.61 2.22
CA MET A 106 -4.39 16.39 3.66
C MET A 106 -3.66 15.06 3.93
N LEU A 107 -4.02 14.00 3.21
CA LEU A 107 -3.37 12.70 3.34
C LEU A 107 -1.92 12.77 2.83
N ASP A 108 -1.70 13.48 1.73
CA ASP A 108 -0.39 13.64 1.13
C ASP A 108 0.56 14.41 2.04
N SER A 109 0.09 15.49 2.68
CA SER A 109 0.88 16.22 3.69
C SER A 109 1.16 15.39 4.95
N LEU A 110 0.22 14.54 5.40
CA LEU A 110 0.46 13.66 6.55
C LEU A 110 1.42 12.49 6.23
N THR A 111 1.57 12.15 4.96
CA THR A 111 2.49 11.10 4.50
C THR A 111 3.82 11.66 3.97
N GLY A 112 3.94 12.98 3.81
CA GLY A 112 5.09 13.64 3.21
C GLY A 112 5.23 13.34 1.72
N ARG A 113 4.13 12.96 1.04
CA ARG A 113 4.13 12.72 -0.41
C ARG A 113 4.16 14.03 -1.20
N ASP A 114 3.65 15.11 -0.64
CA ASP A 114 3.65 16.46 -1.24
C ASP A 114 5.05 17.04 -1.48
N GLU A 115 6.08 16.51 -0.81
CA GLU A 115 7.49 16.91 -1.00
C GLU A 115 8.21 16.14 -2.11
N MET A 116 7.64 15.04 -2.61
CA MET A 116 8.27 14.14 -3.59
C MET A 116 7.43 14.04 -4.87
N ILE A 117 8.10 13.90 -6.01
CA ILE A 117 7.44 13.68 -7.31
C ILE A 117 7.73 12.24 -7.74
N ASP A 118 6.68 11.46 -7.98
CA ASP A 118 6.77 10.07 -8.44
C ASP A 118 6.30 9.93 -9.91
N PHE A 119 6.57 8.78 -10.53
CA PHE A 119 6.16 8.51 -11.90
C PHE A 119 4.64 8.61 -12.10
N GLU A 120 3.86 8.32 -11.05
CA GLU A 120 2.40 8.42 -11.05
C GLU A 120 1.91 9.85 -11.28
N ASP A 121 2.67 10.85 -10.80
CA ASP A 121 2.28 12.25 -10.87
C ASP A 121 2.46 12.80 -12.31
N ILE A 122 3.32 12.15 -13.11
CA ILE A 122 3.58 12.50 -14.52
C ILE A 122 2.68 11.71 -15.47
N PHE A 123 2.56 10.38 -15.26
CA PHE A 123 1.91 9.48 -16.21
C PHE A 123 0.49 9.08 -15.85
N ASN A 124 0.06 9.26 -14.60
CA ASN A 124 -1.26 8.84 -14.12
C ASN A 124 -2.04 10.02 -13.52
N THR A 125 -2.03 11.16 -14.22
CA THR A 125 -2.75 12.34 -13.77
C THR A 125 -4.24 12.04 -13.68
N GLN A 126 -4.86 12.60 -12.64
CA GLN A 126 -6.26 12.35 -12.29
C GLN A 126 -7.25 12.71 -13.42
N GLU A 127 -6.85 13.61 -14.32
CA GLU A 127 -7.66 14.10 -15.44
C GLU A 127 -7.78 13.09 -16.59
N PHE A 128 -6.79 12.20 -16.75
CA PHE A 128 -6.75 11.22 -17.85
C PHE A 128 -7.04 9.79 -17.39
N GLN A 129 -7.43 9.58 -16.13
CA GLN A 129 -7.78 8.25 -15.63
C GLN A 129 -9.09 7.77 -16.25
N GLU A 130 -9.09 6.58 -16.85
CA GLU A 130 -10.26 5.91 -17.46
C GLU A 130 -11.36 5.51 -16.45
N ARG A 131 -11.25 5.96 -15.19
CA ARG A 131 -12.19 5.64 -14.10
C ARG A 131 -13.48 6.47 -14.12
N VAL A 132 -13.63 7.40 -15.06
CA VAL A 132 -14.82 8.25 -15.16
C VAL A 132 -15.96 7.49 -15.83
N GLY A 133 -16.71 6.73 -15.03
CA GLY A 133 -17.99 6.16 -15.44
C GLY A 133 -19.12 7.19 -15.44
N GLN A 134 -20.33 6.79 -15.86
CA GLN A 134 -21.52 7.62 -15.71
C GLN A 134 -21.74 7.92 -14.21
N PRO A 135 -21.75 9.20 -13.77
CA PRO A 135 -21.76 9.55 -12.35
C PRO A 135 -22.99 9.02 -11.63
N HIS A 136 -24.15 8.98 -12.31
CA HIS A 136 -25.38 8.40 -11.77
C HIS A 136 -25.21 6.93 -11.41
N ALA A 137 -24.68 6.11 -12.33
CA ALA A 137 -24.47 4.69 -12.11
C ALA A 137 -23.44 4.42 -10.99
N MET A 138 -22.41 5.26 -10.88
CA MET A 138 -21.40 5.14 -9.82
C MET A 138 -21.97 5.46 -8.43
N VAL A 139 -22.81 6.48 -8.33
CA VAL A 139 -23.50 6.85 -7.08
C VAL A 139 -24.53 5.79 -6.69
N GLU A 140 -25.35 5.32 -7.64
CA GLU A 140 -26.32 4.24 -7.40
C GLU A 140 -25.66 2.96 -6.88
N ARG A 141 -24.53 2.56 -7.48
CA ARG A 141 -23.72 1.43 -7.01
C ARG A 141 -23.16 1.65 -5.61
N ASN A 142 -22.67 2.86 -5.29
CA ASN A 142 -22.15 3.17 -3.95
C ASN A 142 -23.25 3.18 -2.88
N LEU A 143 -24.49 3.51 -3.26
CA LEU A 143 -25.67 3.47 -2.41
C LEU A 143 -26.35 2.08 -2.35
N GLY A 144 -25.87 1.12 -3.15
CA GLY A 144 -26.43 -0.24 -3.20
C GLY A 144 -27.77 -0.37 -3.93
N LEU A 145 -28.07 0.54 -4.86
CA LEU A 145 -29.31 0.56 -5.66
C LEU A 145 -29.18 -0.22 -6.99
N LEU A 146 -27.96 -0.48 -7.43
CA LEU A 146 -27.56 -1.27 -8.62
C LEU A 146 -26.71 -2.46 -8.17
#